data_AF-A0A7W1FBF6-F1
#
_entry.id   AF-A0A7W1FBF6-F1
#
_cell.length_a   1.000
_cell.length_b   1.000
_cell.length_c   1.000
_cell.angle_alpha   90.00
_cell.angle_beta   90.00
_cell.angle_gamma   90.00
#
_symmetry.space_group_name_H-M   'P 1'
#
loop_
_entity.id
_entity.type
_entity.pdbx_description
1 polymer ?
#
loop_
_entity_poly.entity_id
_entity_poly.type
_entity_poly.pdbx_seq_one_letter_code
_entity_poly.pdbx_strand_id
1 'polypeptide(L)'
;RKVVHDGFVPNTAATAKSVAINSGFMSQPPAPMASGDLEISILPDPCIYDGRFANNGWLQELPNPLTKITWENVALVSPNTAKRLGVNQAVDGNEYVGGSQGSTFINTKGGNLFSDLVTLKMNGVEVGKPVPMWIAPGQPDDVVTIYLGYGRTRAGRIGTGIGYNAYDVQRSDAMYFGAGEVAKTGGQTAIASTQIHFNMEGRDILRVWDLEQFNGNPEIGHQHDEYEASMYPRYEYTGNKWGMTVDLNSCVGCNACVIACQSENNIPVVGREQVERSREMHWMRIDAYYSGEVENPDGPYFQPMLCQQCELAPCETVCPVHATVHSAEGLNDMVYNRCIGTRYCSNNCPYKVRRFNFLLYQDWETPQYKLMRNPEVTVRSRGVMEKCTYCTQRIASARIEAEKDGRRVRDGEIVTACQSVCPADAIVFGDLNDPNSQVAKLKKDHRNYNVLNDLNTQPRTTYLAGLKNQNKEMPDYRTPEVKDSEHKTGEQKTGDISH
;
A
#
# COMPACT_ATOMS: atom_id res chain seq x y z
N ARG A 1 41.81 11.52 6.28
CA ARG A 1 42.35 10.19 5.87
C ARG A 1 42.63 9.26 7.05
N LYS A 2 43.19 9.72 8.18
CA LYS A 2 43.42 8.88 9.39
C LYS A 2 42.15 8.23 9.97
N VAL A 3 41.07 9.00 10.15
CA VAL A 3 39.78 8.50 10.66
C VAL A 3 39.15 7.37 9.82
N VAL A 4 39.37 7.39 8.49
CA VAL A 4 38.87 6.34 7.58
C VAL A 4 39.69 5.06 7.69
N HIS A 5 40.98 5.16 8.02
CA HIS A 5 41.88 4.03 8.27
C HIS A 5 41.66 3.45 9.67
N ASP A 6 41.52 4.31 10.67
CA ASP A 6 41.49 3.92 12.09
C ASP A 6 40.08 3.49 12.53
N GLY A 7 39.02 3.87 11.82
CA GLY A 7 37.64 3.47 12.11
C GLY A 7 37.01 4.14 13.35
N PHE A 8 37.78 4.94 14.09
CA PHE A 8 37.30 5.73 15.22
C PHE A 8 37.99 7.10 15.27
N VAL A 9 37.34 8.06 15.92
CA VAL A 9 37.95 9.36 16.22
C VAL A 9 38.38 9.35 17.70
N PRO A 10 39.67 9.54 18.01
CA PRO A 10 40.11 9.64 19.40
C PRO A 10 39.38 10.78 20.12
N ASN A 11 39.01 10.56 21.39
CA ASN A 11 38.37 11.55 22.27
C ASN A 11 36.95 12.01 21.87
N THR A 12 36.20 11.22 21.08
CA THR A 12 34.78 11.49 20.78
C THR A 12 33.80 10.67 21.64
N ALA A 13 34.27 10.03 22.70
CA ALA A 13 33.40 9.33 23.63
C ALA A 13 32.44 10.33 24.28
N ALA A 14 31.14 10.03 24.26
CA ALA A 14 30.17 10.82 25.00
C ALA A 14 30.49 10.76 26.50
N THR A 15 30.27 11.84 27.22
CA THR A 15 30.43 11.87 28.68
C THR A 15 29.55 10.78 29.29
N ALA A 16 30.15 9.87 30.06
CA ALA A 16 29.41 8.82 30.73
C ALA A 16 28.38 9.44 31.67
N LYS A 17 27.09 9.14 31.45
CA LYS A 17 26.03 9.49 32.39
C LYS A 17 25.90 8.38 33.42
N SER A 18 26.11 8.72 34.69
CA SER A 18 25.81 7.83 35.81
C SER A 18 24.29 7.63 35.88
N VAL A 19 23.83 6.43 35.53
CA VAL A 19 22.42 6.03 35.64
C VAL A 19 22.28 4.99 36.75
N ALA A 20 21.38 5.24 37.69
CA ALA A 20 20.96 4.25 38.66
C ALA A 20 19.90 3.34 38.03
N ILE A 21 20.02 2.03 38.22
CA ILE A 21 18.96 1.09 37.84
C ILE A 21 17.77 1.34 38.77
N ASN A 22 16.67 1.87 38.22
CA ASN A 22 15.41 1.85 38.91
C ASN A 22 14.79 0.46 38.72
N SER A 23 14.91 -0.42 39.72
CA SER A 23 14.32 -1.76 39.69
C SER A 23 12.80 -1.77 39.92
N GLY A 24 12.16 -0.60 40.00
CA GLY A 24 10.71 -0.46 40.17
C GLY A 24 9.90 -1.14 39.05
N PHE A 25 10.42 -1.21 37.82
CA PHE A 25 9.77 -1.92 36.71
C PHE A 25 9.63 -3.44 36.94
N MET A 26 10.45 -4.03 37.83
CA MET A 26 10.30 -5.45 38.22
C MET A 26 9.23 -5.67 39.27
N SER A 27 8.75 -4.60 39.93
CA SER A 27 7.92 -4.75 41.12
C SER A 27 6.43 -4.95 40.82
N GLN A 28 5.87 -4.33 39.76
CA GLN A 28 4.50 -4.57 39.30
C GLN A 28 4.32 -4.19 37.82
N PRO A 29 3.51 -4.93 37.03
CA PRO A 29 3.02 -4.43 35.76
C PRO A 29 2.23 -3.13 35.98
N PRO A 30 2.24 -2.18 35.02
CA PRO A 30 1.43 -0.96 35.13
C PRO A 30 -0.03 -1.34 35.39
N ALA A 31 -0.65 -0.71 36.38
CA ALA A 31 -2.07 -0.92 36.62
C ALA A 31 -2.86 -0.40 35.41
N PRO A 32 -3.92 -1.12 34.96
CA PRO A 32 -4.79 -0.61 33.91
C PRO A 32 -5.42 0.71 34.37
N MET A 33 -5.56 1.65 33.44
CA MET A 33 -6.13 2.96 33.72
C MET A 33 -7.62 2.84 34.11
N ALA A 34 -8.11 3.83 34.86
CA ALA A 34 -9.53 3.94 35.15
C ALA A 34 -10.31 4.18 33.86
N SER A 35 -11.51 3.58 33.76
CA SER A 35 -12.41 3.74 32.61
C SER A 35 -12.77 5.22 32.40
N GLY A 36 -12.57 5.72 31.17
CA GLY A 36 -12.91 7.08 30.75
C GLY A 36 -11.74 8.06 30.69
N ASP A 37 -10.57 7.70 31.24
CA ASP A 37 -9.33 8.45 31.04
C ASP A 37 -8.69 8.10 29.70
N LEU A 38 -8.05 9.08 29.07
CA LEU A 38 -7.37 8.86 27.79
C LEU A 38 -6.04 8.12 28.03
N GLU A 39 -5.79 7.04 27.31
CA GLU A 39 -4.51 6.32 27.31
C GLU A 39 -3.69 6.72 26.08
N ILE A 40 -2.37 6.87 26.23
CA ILE A 40 -1.43 6.95 25.10
C ILE A 40 -0.69 5.64 25.00
N SER A 41 -0.71 5.02 23.82
CA SER A 41 0.05 3.81 23.48
C SER A 41 1.20 4.15 22.53
N ILE A 42 2.37 3.57 22.76
CA ILE A 42 3.60 3.79 22.01
C ILE A 42 3.98 2.50 21.29
N LEU A 43 4.01 2.56 19.96
CA LEU A 43 4.41 1.44 19.11
C LEU A 43 5.61 1.80 18.24
N PRO A 44 6.46 0.82 17.85
CA PRO A 44 7.42 1.04 16.77
C PRO A 44 6.68 1.31 15.46
N ASP A 45 7.22 2.21 14.64
CA ASP A 45 6.65 2.46 13.31
C ASP A 45 6.87 1.23 12.40
N PRO A 46 5.87 0.77 11.63
CA PRO A 46 6.03 -0.43 10.80
C PRO A 46 7.06 -0.27 9.66
N CYS A 47 7.36 0.96 9.22
CA CYS A 47 8.29 1.22 8.13
C CYS A 47 9.73 1.44 8.63
N ILE A 48 9.90 2.25 9.68
CA ILE A 48 11.24 2.64 10.18
C ILE A 48 11.59 2.11 11.59
N TYR A 49 10.69 1.34 12.20
CA TYR A 49 10.85 0.67 13.49
C TYR A 49 11.13 1.64 14.65
N ASP A 50 12.35 1.62 15.18
CA ASP A 50 12.83 2.46 16.29
C ASP A 50 13.58 3.71 15.78
N GLY A 51 13.52 3.97 14.47
CA GLY A 51 14.19 5.10 13.83
C GLY A 51 15.63 4.84 13.44
N ARG A 52 16.19 3.64 13.68
CA ARG A 52 17.54 3.28 13.18
C ARG A 52 17.63 3.39 11.66
N PHE A 53 16.51 3.23 10.96
CA PHE A 53 16.40 3.36 9.51
C PHE A 53 15.80 4.68 9.03
N ALA A 54 15.67 5.69 9.90
CA ALA A 54 15.03 6.96 9.56
C ALA A 54 15.70 7.71 8.39
N ASN A 55 16.98 7.44 8.10
CA ASN A 55 17.70 8.02 6.97
C ASN A 55 17.62 7.16 5.68
N ASN A 56 16.70 6.20 5.62
CA ASN A 56 16.43 5.41 4.42
C ASN A 56 15.24 6.01 3.65
N GLY A 57 15.49 6.54 2.46
CA GLY A 57 14.45 7.17 1.63
C GLY A 57 13.36 6.21 1.16
N TRP A 58 13.71 4.94 0.88
CA TRP A 58 12.73 3.92 0.49
C TRP A 58 11.71 3.68 1.61
N LEU A 59 12.17 3.62 2.87
CA LEU A 59 11.28 3.39 4.02
C LEU A 59 10.52 4.64 4.46
N GLN A 60 11.03 5.84 4.17
CA GLN A 60 10.32 7.10 4.44
C GLN A 60 9.16 7.35 3.46
N GLU A 61 9.35 6.99 2.18
CA GLU A 61 8.27 7.03 1.17
C GLU A 61 7.37 5.79 1.21
N LEU A 62 7.74 4.75 1.96
CA LEU A 62 6.91 3.57 2.11
C LEU A 62 5.62 3.94 2.86
N PRO A 63 4.43 3.78 2.25
CA PRO A 63 3.19 4.13 2.92
C PRO A 63 2.98 3.24 4.14
N ASN A 64 2.62 3.81 5.29
CA ASN A 64 2.23 3.03 6.46
C ASN A 64 1.12 2.02 6.07
N PRO A 65 1.19 0.73 6.46
CA PRO A 65 0.22 -0.29 6.06
C PRO A 65 -1.25 0.09 6.25
N LEU A 66 -1.58 0.79 7.34
CA LEU A 66 -2.96 1.13 7.69
C LEU A 66 -3.37 2.51 7.17
N THR A 67 -2.55 3.53 7.40
CA THR A 67 -2.92 4.93 7.13
C THR A 67 -2.44 5.44 5.77
N LYS A 68 -1.54 4.70 5.11
CA LYS A 68 -0.88 5.07 3.85
C LYS A 68 -0.10 6.39 3.90
N ILE A 69 0.19 6.88 5.10
CA ILE A 69 1.00 8.07 5.35
C ILE A 69 2.47 7.77 5.07
N THR A 70 3.17 8.77 4.55
CA THR A 70 4.60 8.77 4.23
C THR A 70 5.25 10.02 4.81
N TRP A 71 6.56 10.00 5.00
CA TRP A 71 7.36 11.17 5.39
C TRP A 71 6.94 11.89 6.68
N GLU A 72 6.14 11.27 7.55
CA GLU A 72 5.80 11.75 8.89
C GLU A 72 5.16 10.66 9.75
N ASN A 73 5.12 10.87 11.07
CA ASN A 73 4.27 10.13 11.98
C ASN A 73 3.08 10.97 12.44
N VAL A 74 1.97 10.29 12.70
CA VAL A 74 0.73 10.84 13.24
C VAL A 74 0.38 10.12 14.55
N ALA A 75 -0.52 10.72 15.33
CA ALA A 75 -1.19 10.04 16.44
C ALA A 75 -2.53 9.47 15.95
N LEU A 76 -2.70 8.16 16.06
CA LEU A 76 -3.94 7.50 15.69
C LEU A 76 -4.97 7.63 16.80
N VAL A 77 -6.23 7.84 16.43
CA VAL A 77 -7.35 7.95 17.37
C VAL A 77 -8.60 7.32 16.77
N SER A 78 -9.47 6.76 17.61
CA SER A 78 -10.77 6.26 17.16
C SER A 78 -11.66 7.40 16.69
N PRO A 79 -12.64 7.15 15.80
CA PRO A 79 -13.53 8.21 15.34
C PRO A 79 -14.43 8.75 16.47
N ASN A 80 -14.94 7.89 17.37
CA ASN A 80 -15.65 8.28 18.60
C ASN A 80 -14.81 9.22 19.49
N THR A 81 -13.55 8.87 19.78
CA THR A 81 -12.67 9.70 20.61
C THR A 81 -12.29 10.99 19.89
N ALA A 82 -12.08 10.96 18.57
CA ALA A 82 -11.84 12.16 17.78
C ALA A 82 -13.02 13.13 17.85
N LYS A 83 -14.26 12.62 17.78
CA LYS A 83 -15.49 13.41 17.95
C LYS A 83 -15.61 13.99 19.36
N ARG A 84 -15.29 13.22 20.40
CA ARG A 84 -15.26 13.67 21.80
C ARG A 84 -14.25 14.80 22.02
N LEU A 85 -13.05 14.67 21.43
CA LEU A 85 -12.00 15.69 21.49
C LEU A 85 -12.26 16.86 20.50
N GLY A 86 -13.15 16.65 19.55
CA GLY A 86 -13.48 17.57 18.45
C GLY A 86 -12.33 17.81 17.47
N VAL A 87 -11.43 16.84 17.29
CA VAL A 87 -10.30 16.92 16.34
C VAL A 87 -10.68 16.31 15.00
N ASN A 88 -10.17 16.85 13.90
CA ASN A 88 -10.45 16.42 12.53
C ASN A 88 -11.95 16.36 12.20
N GLN A 89 -12.70 17.38 12.62
CA GLN A 89 -14.15 17.48 12.41
C GLN A 89 -14.53 18.48 11.30
N ALA A 90 -13.54 18.97 10.54
CA ALA A 90 -13.77 19.99 9.53
C ALA A 90 -14.24 19.32 8.23
N VAL A 91 -15.53 19.47 7.91
CA VAL A 91 -16.10 19.01 6.64
C VAL A 91 -16.07 20.17 5.66
N ASP A 92 -15.28 20.07 4.58
CA ASP A 92 -15.41 20.97 3.43
C ASP A 92 -16.54 20.44 2.54
N GLY A 93 -17.69 21.13 2.55
CA GLY A 93 -18.86 20.75 1.77
C GLY A 93 -18.67 20.84 0.25
N ASN A 94 -17.55 21.39 -0.23
CA ASN A 94 -17.19 21.42 -1.65
C ASN A 94 -16.31 20.24 -2.09
N GLU A 95 -15.92 19.36 -1.17
CA GLU A 95 -15.01 18.27 -1.48
C GLU A 95 -15.69 16.90 -1.41
N TYR A 96 -15.51 16.10 -2.47
CA TYR A 96 -16.00 14.72 -2.60
C TYR A 96 -15.13 13.75 -1.81
N VAL A 97 -14.99 13.97 -0.51
CA VAL A 97 -14.02 13.21 0.28
C VAL A 97 -14.80 12.11 0.97
N GLY A 98 -14.46 10.87 0.62
CA GLY A 98 -15.30 9.71 0.95
C GLY A 98 -16.26 9.30 -0.17
N GLY A 99 -15.98 9.69 -1.43
CA GLY A 99 -16.73 9.23 -2.59
C GLY A 99 -18.20 9.66 -2.60
N SER A 100 -19.03 8.87 -3.28
CA SER A 100 -20.48 9.09 -3.42
C SER A 100 -21.26 8.83 -2.12
N GLN A 101 -20.69 8.04 -1.20
CA GLN A 101 -21.33 7.70 0.08
C GLN A 101 -20.90 8.62 1.24
N GLY A 102 -20.00 9.58 1.00
CA GLY A 102 -19.85 10.79 1.81
C GLY A 102 -19.25 10.61 3.21
N SER A 103 -18.67 9.44 3.54
CA SER A 103 -18.04 9.20 4.84
C SER A 103 -16.51 9.24 4.71
N THR A 104 -15.92 10.43 4.74
CA THR A 104 -14.49 10.58 5.07
C THR A 104 -14.33 10.83 6.56
N PHE A 105 -13.31 10.23 7.15
CA PHE A 105 -12.85 10.54 8.49
C PHE A 105 -11.56 11.39 8.47
N ILE A 106 -11.20 11.94 7.31
CA ILE A 106 -9.99 12.74 7.10
C ILE A 106 -10.38 14.09 6.51
N ASN A 107 -9.89 15.17 7.11
CA ASN A 107 -10.05 16.52 6.59
C ASN A 107 -9.27 16.66 5.29
N THR A 108 -9.85 17.39 4.35
CA THR A 108 -9.22 17.70 3.07
C THR A 108 -9.43 19.18 2.75
N LYS A 109 -8.57 19.72 1.88
CA LYS A 109 -8.72 21.07 1.33
C LYS A 109 -7.96 21.21 0.01
N GLY A 110 -8.67 21.55 -1.06
CA GLY A 110 -8.15 21.56 -2.42
C GLY A 110 -7.57 20.21 -2.87
N GLY A 111 -8.12 19.08 -2.36
CA GLY A 111 -7.64 17.73 -2.67
C GLY A 111 -6.40 17.26 -1.91
N ASN A 112 -5.81 18.10 -1.04
CA ASN A 112 -4.76 17.67 -0.11
C ASN A 112 -5.38 17.26 1.23
N LEU A 113 -4.75 16.32 1.93
CA LEU A 113 -5.17 15.86 3.24
C LEU A 113 -4.60 16.76 4.34
N PHE A 114 -5.41 17.10 5.32
CA PHE A 114 -5.02 17.92 6.46
C PHE A 114 -5.35 17.25 7.78
N SER A 115 -4.62 17.65 8.82
CA SER A 115 -4.76 17.14 10.18
C SER A 115 -4.64 18.28 11.18
N ASP A 116 -5.52 18.26 12.18
CA ASP A 116 -5.42 19.14 13.34
C ASP A 116 -4.20 18.77 14.19
N LEU A 117 -3.49 19.79 14.64
CA LEU A 117 -2.34 19.66 15.52
C LEU A 117 -2.78 19.74 16.99
N VAL A 118 -2.30 18.80 17.79
CA VAL A 118 -2.52 18.76 19.24
C VAL A 118 -1.22 18.79 20.02
N THR A 119 -1.28 19.31 21.22
CA THR A 119 -0.31 19.05 22.28
C THR A 119 -0.70 17.74 22.94
N LEU A 120 0.26 16.83 23.08
CA LEU A 120 0.07 15.51 23.64
C LEU A 120 1.02 15.33 24.83
N LYS A 121 0.46 14.94 25.98
CA LYS A 121 1.22 14.64 27.19
C LYS A 121 0.95 13.23 27.67
N MET A 122 1.99 12.50 28.02
CA MET A 122 1.88 11.19 28.67
C MET A 122 2.50 11.28 30.07
N ASN A 123 1.73 10.91 31.10
CA ASN A 123 2.14 10.96 32.51
C ASN A 123 2.73 12.34 32.91
N GLY A 124 2.10 13.41 32.43
CA GLY A 124 2.53 14.80 32.67
C GLY A 124 3.73 15.29 31.85
N VAL A 125 4.35 14.43 31.03
CA VAL A 125 5.46 14.80 30.13
C VAL A 125 4.93 15.07 28.73
N GLU A 126 5.31 16.21 28.15
CA GLU A 126 4.83 16.67 26.85
C GLU A 126 5.76 16.22 25.70
N VAL A 127 5.19 15.85 24.57
CA VAL A 127 5.95 15.66 23.32
C VAL A 127 6.48 17.01 22.84
N GLY A 128 7.77 17.09 22.49
CA GLY A 128 8.42 18.38 22.23
C GLY A 128 7.94 19.16 20.99
N LYS A 129 7.03 18.60 20.19
CA LYS A 129 6.42 19.24 19.01
C LYS A 129 4.92 18.97 18.98
N PRO A 130 4.12 19.86 18.36
CA PRO A 130 2.72 19.57 18.03
C PRO A 130 2.60 18.29 17.20
N VAL A 131 1.60 17.47 17.56
CA VAL A 131 1.36 16.15 16.99
C VAL A 131 0.15 16.19 16.05
N PRO A 132 0.28 15.78 14.79
CA PRO A 132 -0.87 15.63 13.90
C PRO A 132 -1.71 14.41 14.30
N MET A 133 -3.02 14.61 14.41
CA MET A 133 -3.99 13.54 14.69
C MET A 133 -4.49 12.88 13.41
N TRP A 134 -4.71 11.57 13.43
CA TRP A 134 -5.28 10.83 12.31
C TRP A 134 -6.37 9.89 12.82
N ILE A 135 -7.58 10.03 12.27
CA ILE A 135 -8.67 9.13 12.63
C ILE A 135 -8.41 7.79 11.94
N ALA A 136 -8.37 6.71 12.70
CA ALA A 136 -8.12 5.37 12.19
C ALA A 136 -9.28 4.45 12.61
N PRO A 137 -10.12 4.00 11.65
CA PRO A 137 -11.14 3.01 11.92
C PRO A 137 -10.54 1.74 12.56
N GLY A 138 -11.17 1.23 13.61
CA GLY A 138 -10.69 0.05 14.35
C GLY A 138 -9.66 0.37 15.45
N GLN A 139 -9.30 1.63 15.66
CA GLN A 139 -8.61 2.04 16.89
C GLN A 139 -9.57 1.92 18.09
N PRO A 140 -9.09 1.43 19.25
CA PRO A 140 -9.88 1.42 20.48
C PRO A 140 -10.27 2.82 20.93
N ASP A 141 -11.45 2.93 21.55
CA ASP A 141 -11.89 4.16 22.17
C ASP A 141 -11.00 4.54 23.36
N ASP A 142 -10.79 5.84 23.49
CA ASP A 142 -9.99 6.50 24.52
C ASP A 142 -8.51 6.09 24.53
N VAL A 143 -8.01 5.50 23.43
CA VAL A 143 -6.60 5.21 23.20
C VAL A 143 -6.07 6.06 22.05
N VAL A 144 -4.93 6.72 22.28
CA VAL A 144 -4.17 7.43 21.25
C VAL A 144 -2.86 6.70 20.99
N THR A 145 -2.67 6.19 19.78
CA THR A 145 -1.45 5.47 19.41
C THR A 145 -0.44 6.40 18.75
N ILE A 146 0.77 6.48 19.29
CA ILE A 146 1.90 7.24 18.72
C ILE A 146 3.04 6.31 18.30
N TYR A 147 3.79 6.73 17.28
CA TYR A 147 4.85 5.91 16.70
C TYR A 147 6.26 6.41 16.99
N LEU A 148 7.15 5.48 17.34
CA LEU A 148 8.59 5.70 17.49
C LEU A 148 9.29 5.89 16.13
N GLY A 149 10.51 6.42 16.20
CA GLY A 149 11.46 6.40 15.08
C GLY A 149 11.59 7.71 14.30
N TYR A 150 10.61 8.59 14.39
CA TYR A 150 10.63 9.95 13.85
C TYR A 150 11.18 10.97 14.86
N GLY A 151 11.20 12.25 14.49
CA GLY A 151 11.64 13.35 15.36
C GLY A 151 13.15 13.45 15.58
N ARG A 152 13.95 12.72 14.80
CA ARG A 152 15.41 12.68 14.95
C ARG A 152 16.06 14.00 14.55
N THR A 153 16.93 14.53 15.40
CA THR A 153 17.68 15.78 15.14
C THR A 153 18.94 15.57 14.29
N ARG A 154 19.44 14.33 14.20
CA ARG A 154 20.67 13.96 13.48
C ARG A 154 20.54 12.58 12.81
N ALA A 155 19.60 12.42 11.87
CA ALA A 155 19.45 11.18 11.11
C ALA A 155 20.30 11.17 9.83
N GLY A 156 20.45 12.32 9.18
CA GLY A 156 21.14 12.49 7.90
C GLY A 156 20.39 13.46 6.98
N ARG A 157 20.51 13.28 5.67
CA ARG A 157 19.85 14.16 4.68
C ARG A 157 18.34 13.90 4.55
N ILE A 158 17.89 12.69 4.91
CA ILE A 158 16.51 12.24 4.68
C ILE A 158 15.68 12.42 5.95
N GLY A 159 16.03 11.75 7.04
CA GLY A 159 15.17 11.66 8.23
C GLY A 159 15.32 12.77 9.29
N THR A 160 16.08 13.84 9.02
CA THR A 160 16.35 14.87 10.03
C THR A 160 15.19 15.85 10.13
N GLY A 161 14.63 16.01 11.34
CA GLY A 161 13.59 16.99 11.63
C GLY A 161 12.18 16.58 11.20
N ILE A 162 12.02 15.37 10.64
CA ILE A 162 10.74 14.84 10.19
C ILE A 162 9.90 14.34 11.37
N GLY A 163 8.63 14.74 11.42
CA GLY A 163 7.67 14.29 12.43
C GLY A 163 7.99 14.76 13.86
N TYR A 164 7.30 14.13 14.82
CA TYR A 164 7.49 14.33 16.26
C TYR A 164 8.29 13.16 16.87
N ASN A 165 8.96 13.42 18.00
CA ASN A 165 9.76 12.42 18.69
C ASN A 165 8.98 11.75 19.83
N ALA A 166 8.43 10.56 19.60
CA ALA A 166 7.72 9.82 20.65
C ALA A 166 8.65 9.35 21.81
N TYR A 167 9.98 9.34 21.61
CA TYR A 167 10.93 9.08 22.71
C TYR A 167 10.96 10.18 23.77
N ASP A 168 10.39 11.36 23.51
CA ASP A 168 10.34 12.46 24.48
C ASP A 168 9.49 12.08 25.71
N VAL A 169 8.46 11.25 25.50
CA VAL A 169 7.52 10.85 26.54
C VAL A 169 7.74 9.41 27.04
N GLN A 170 8.49 8.59 26.30
CA GLN A 170 8.78 7.21 26.69
C GLN A 170 9.70 7.16 27.93
N ARG A 171 9.23 6.54 29.02
CA ARG A 171 9.99 6.39 30.27
C ARG A 171 10.16 4.92 30.64
N SER A 172 11.17 4.60 31.46
CA SER A 172 11.48 3.21 31.86
C SER A 172 10.39 2.54 32.70
N ASP A 173 9.59 3.35 33.42
CA ASP A 173 8.45 2.94 34.24
C ASP A 173 7.13 2.85 33.45
N ALA A 174 7.07 3.44 32.26
CA ALA A 174 5.91 3.43 31.35
C ALA A 174 6.40 3.44 29.89
N MET A 175 6.93 2.29 29.46
CA MET A 175 7.63 2.18 28.17
C MET A 175 6.70 2.15 26.96
N TYR A 176 5.49 1.60 27.12
CA TYR A 176 4.59 1.30 26.01
C TYR A 176 3.23 1.97 26.13
N PHE A 177 2.78 2.31 27.33
CA PHE A 177 1.51 2.99 27.51
C PHE A 177 1.49 3.78 28.82
N GLY A 178 0.58 4.75 28.92
CA GLY A 178 0.39 5.57 30.11
C GLY A 178 -0.76 6.55 29.99
N ALA A 179 -1.04 7.28 31.07
CA ALA A 179 -2.12 8.25 31.11
C ALA A 179 -1.84 9.43 30.18
N GLY A 180 -2.83 9.77 29.37
CA GLY A 180 -2.74 10.76 28.31
C GLY A 180 -3.58 12.00 28.53
N GLU A 181 -3.04 13.13 28.09
CA GLU A 181 -3.77 14.38 27.96
C GLU A 181 -3.57 14.92 26.54
N VAL A 182 -4.66 15.36 25.92
CA VAL A 182 -4.67 15.96 24.58
C VAL A 182 -5.28 17.35 24.66
N ALA A 183 -4.56 18.35 24.16
CA ALA A 183 -5.02 19.73 24.06
C ALA A 183 -4.89 20.23 22.62
N LYS A 184 -5.94 20.86 22.08
CA LYS A 184 -5.90 21.46 20.75
C LYS A 184 -4.95 22.64 20.70
N THR A 185 -4.12 22.71 19.67
CA THR A 185 -3.27 23.89 19.41
C THR A 185 -3.98 24.97 18.60
N GLY A 186 -5.03 24.60 17.86
CA GLY A 186 -5.69 25.44 16.85
C GLY A 186 -4.95 25.49 15.50
N GLY A 187 -3.78 24.84 15.39
CA GLY A 187 -3.04 24.70 14.14
C GLY A 187 -3.47 23.48 13.33
N GLN A 188 -3.16 23.51 12.03
CA GLN A 188 -3.35 22.39 11.10
C GLN A 188 -2.09 22.18 10.27
N THR A 189 -1.88 20.96 9.80
CA THR A 189 -0.79 20.59 8.87
C THR A 189 -1.32 19.77 7.72
N ALA A 190 -0.67 19.85 6.55
CA ALA A 190 -0.91 18.91 5.46
C ALA A 190 -0.28 17.55 5.82
N ILE A 191 -0.88 16.45 5.33
CA ILE A 191 -0.40 15.08 5.52
C ILE A 191 -0.15 14.44 4.16
N ALA A 192 1.04 13.86 3.98
CA ALA A 192 1.39 13.12 2.77
C ALA A 192 0.91 11.67 2.85
N SER A 193 -0.24 11.35 2.26
CA SER A 193 -0.73 9.97 2.12
C SER A 193 -0.90 9.57 0.66
N THR A 194 -0.60 8.31 0.34
CA THR A 194 -0.76 7.77 -1.01
C THR A 194 -2.19 7.29 -1.31
N GLN A 195 -3.05 7.22 -0.29
CA GLN A 195 -4.44 6.81 -0.43
C GLN A 195 -5.36 7.83 0.25
N ILE A 196 -6.37 8.27 -0.49
CA ILE A 196 -7.36 9.27 -0.03
C ILE A 196 -8.66 8.59 0.41
N HIS A 197 -9.07 7.54 -0.30
CA HIS A 197 -10.34 6.85 -0.07
C HIS A 197 -10.08 5.46 0.50
N PHE A 198 -10.56 5.22 1.72
CA PHE A 198 -10.45 3.94 2.43
C PHE A 198 -11.75 3.13 2.43
N ASN A 199 -12.86 3.70 1.93
CA ASN A 199 -14.10 2.98 1.66
C ASN A 199 -14.08 2.43 0.21
N MET A 200 -14.69 1.25 0.01
CA MET A 200 -14.87 0.65 -1.31
C MET A 200 -16.01 1.28 -2.13
N GLU A 201 -16.85 2.12 -1.53
CA GLU A 201 -17.99 2.78 -2.22
C GLU A 201 -18.96 1.79 -2.87
N GLY A 202 -19.14 0.62 -2.27
CA GLY A 202 -19.97 -0.47 -2.81
C GLY A 202 -19.43 -1.13 -4.09
N ARG A 203 -18.21 -0.81 -4.52
CA ARG A 203 -17.60 -1.36 -5.75
C ARG A 203 -17.07 -2.77 -5.53
N ASP A 204 -17.21 -3.61 -6.56
CA ASP A 204 -16.69 -4.98 -6.58
C ASP A 204 -15.21 -5.02 -7.01
N ILE A 205 -14.34 -4.52 -6.13
CA ILE A 205 -12.88 -4.47 -6.35
C ILE A 205 -12.12 -5.48 -5.49
N LEU A 206 -12.61 -5.69 -4.26
CA LEU A 206 -12.04 -6.58 -3.26
C LEU A 206 -13.17 -7.47 -2.75
N ARG A 207 -12.99 -8.79 -2.86
CA ARG A 207 -13.96 -9.78 -2.42
C ARG A 207 -13.45 -10.51 -1.19
N VAL A 208 -14.28 -10.53 -0.16
CA VAL A 208 -14.10 -11.34 1.04
C VAL A 208 -15.41 -12.06 1.30
N TRP A 209 -15.35 -13.37 1.54
CA TRP A 209 -16.52 -14.18 1.87
C TRP A 209 -16.35 -14.82 3.24
N ASP A 210 -17.48 -15.18 3.85
CA ASP A 210 -17.43 -16.07 5.00
C ASP A 210 -17.20 -17.52 4.56
N LEU A 211 -16.49 -18.28 5.39
CA LEU A 211 -16.17 -19.68 5.13
C LEU A 211 -17.44 -20.55 5.00
N GLU A 212 -18.49 -20.28 5.76
CA GLU A 212 -19.75 -21.02 5.65
C GLU A 212 -20.45 -20.74 4.32
N GLN A 213 -20.46 -19.48 3.88
CA GLN A 213 -21.01 -19.10 2.57
C GLN A 213 -20.25 -19.79 1.43
N PHE A 214 -18.91 -19.77 1.50
CA PHE A 214 -18.07 -20.41 0.50
C PHE A 214 -18.25 -21.93 0.48
N ASN A 215 -18.38 -22.59 1.63
CA ASN A 215 -18.65 -24.02 1.68
C ASN A 215 -20.04 -24.38 1.14
N GLY A 216 -21.04 -23.52 1.32
CA GLY A 216 -22.38 -23.70 0.77
C GLY A 216 -22.47 -23.49 -0.74
N ASN A 217 -21.70 -22.55 -1.29
CA ASN A 217 -21.60 -22.30 -2.72
C ASN A 217 -20.15 -21.91 -3.12
N PRO A 218 -19.30 -22.88 -3.44
CA PRO A 218 -17.91 -22.60 -3.82
C PRO A 218 -17.78 -21.70 -5.05
N GLU A 219 -18.74 -21.76 -5.98
CA GLU A 219 -18.72 -20.96 -7.20
C GLU A 219 -19.16 -19.50 -7.00
N ILE A 220 -19.54 -19.10 -5.78
CA ILE A 220 -20.08 -17.76 -5.47
C ILE A 220 -19.18 -16.60 -5.92
N GLY A 221 -17.89 -16.83 -6.11
CA GLY A 221 -17.13 -15.86 -6.87
C GLY A 221 -15.91 -16.40 -7.58
N HIS A 222 -16.00 -17.65 -8.03
CA HIS A 222 -15.16 -18.06 -9.14
C HIS A 222 -15.62 -17.29 -10.37
N GLN A 223 -14.74 -16.48 -10.92
CA GLN A 223 -14.97 -15.87 -12.21
C GLN A 223 -14.25 -16.70 -13.25
N HIS A 224 -15.03 -17.44 -14.04
CA HIS A 224 -14.49 -18.16 -15.18
C HIS A 224 -13.81 -17.18 -16.15
N ASP A 225 -12.74 -17.64 -16.80
CA ASP A 225 -12.03 -16.91 -17.87
C ASP A 225 -12.85 -16.83 -19.18
N GLU A 226 -14.18 -16.69 -19.05
CA GLU A 226 -15.11 -16.41 -20.13
C GLU A 226 -15.21 -14.90 -20.28
N TYR A 227 -14.41 -14.36 -21.19
CA TYR A 227 -14.48 -12.95 -21.53
C TYR A 227 -15.63 -12.69 -22.49
N GLU A 228 -16.31 -11.57 -22.30
CA GLU A 228 -17.30 -11.09 -23.25
C GLU A 228 -16.69 -10.95 -24.65
N ALA A 229 -17.54 -11.06 -25.68
CA ALA A 229 -17.12 -10.87 -27.06
C ALA A 229 -16.46 -9.50 -27.24
N SER A 230 -15.28 -9.49 -27.87
CA SER A 230 -14.55 -8.27 -28.23
C SER A 230 -14.61 -8.04 -29.73
N MET A 231 -14.69 -6.78 -30.15
CA MET A 231 -14.53 -6.41 -31.56
C MET A 231 -13.08 -6.57 -32.06
N TYR A 232 -12.12 -6.67 -31.14
CA TYR A 232 -10.72 -6.88 -31.47
C TYR A 232 -10.41 -8.37 -31.64
N PRO A 233 -9.57 -8.75 -32.61
CA PRO A 233 -9.17 -10.14 -32.77
C PRO A 233 -8.39 -10.62 -31.54
N ARG A 234 -8.68 -11.85 -31.10
CA ARG A 234 -7.93 -12.48 -30.01
C ARG A 234 -6.57 -12.92 -30.54
N TYR A 235 -5.50 -12.47 -29.89
CA TYR A 235 -4.16 -12.95 -30.18
C TYR A 235 -3.89 -14.22 -29.37
N GLU A 236 -3.48 -15.29 -30.04
CA GLU A 236 -3.09 -16.53 -29.37
C GLU A 236 -1.62 -16.50 -28.98
N TYR A 237 -1.36 -16.57 -27.68
CA TYR A 237 -0.01 -16.66 -27.13
C TYR A 237 0.39 -18.13 -27.06
N THR A 238 1.10 -18.62 -28.09
CA THR A 238 1.50 -20.04 -28.21
C THR A 238 2.78 -20.40 -27.47
N GLY A 239 3.62 -19.40 -27.16
CA GLY A 239 4.85 -19.54 -26.37
C GLY A 239 4.58 -19.56 -24.86
N ASN A 240 5.46 -18.93 -24.08
CA ASN A 240 5.19 -18.70 -22.67
C ASN A 240 4.11 -17.62 -22.53
N LYS A 241 3.14 -17.86 -21.64
CA LYS A 241 2.02 -16.97 -21.35
C LYS A 241 2.11 -16.54 -19.89
N TRP A 242 2.89 -15.49 -19.61
CA TRP A 242 3.12 -15.05 -18.23
C TRP A 242 1.84 -14.53 -17.55
N GLY A 243 1.64 -14.95 -16.29
CA GLY A 243 0.53 -14.52 -15.46
C GLY A 243 0.90 -14.47 -13.98
N MET A 244 0.04 -13.85 -13.19
CA MET A 244 0.21 -13.71 -11.75
C MET A 244 -1.12 -13.95 -11.04
N THR A 245 -1.07 -14.56 -9.86
CA THR A 245 -2.22 -14.67 -8.97
C THR A 245 -1.83 -14.15 -7.59
N VAL A 246 -2.71 -13.35 -6.98
CA VAL A 246 -2.49 -12.76 -5.66
C VAL A 246 -3.55 -13.28 -4.70
N ASP A 247 -3.13 -14.03 -3.67
CA ASP A 247 -4.00 -14.50 -2.60
C ASP A 247 -4.25 -13.39 -1.57
N LEU A 248 -5.46 -12.84 -1.57
CA LEU A 248 -5.84 -11.79 -0.62
C LEU A 248 -6.03 -12.34 0.79
N ASN A 249 -6.32 -13.63 0.94
CA ASN A 249 -6.48 -14.25 2.26
C ASN A 249 -5.17 -14.25 3.06
N SER A 250 -4.05 -14.45 2.38
CA SER A 250 -2.71 -14.50 2.98
C SER A 250 -2.05 -13.11 3.05
N CYS A 251 -2.59 -12.10 2.35
CA CYS A 251 -1.99 -10.78 2.30
C CYS A 251 -2.27 -9.95 3.56
N VAL A 252 -1.24 -9.77 4.39
CA VAL A 252 -1.33 -8.95 5.63
C VAL A 252 -0.93 -7.48 5.45
N GLY A 253 -0.71 -7.02 4.21
CA GLY A 253 -0.35 -5.63 3.94
C GLY A 253 1.05 -5.19 4.40
N CYS A 254 1.99 -6.13 4.54
CA CYS A 254 3.35 -5.87 5.09
C CYS A 254 4.24 -4.91 4.26
N ASN A 255 3.84 -4.51 3.05
CA ASN A 255 4.58 -3.62 2.15
C ASN A 255 5.98 -4.06 1.69
N ALA A 256 6.45 -5.25 2.07
CA ALA A 256 7.75 -5.78 1.63
C ALA A 256 7.86 -5.86 0.10
N CYS A 257 6.77 -6.25 -0.57
CA CYS A 257 6.68 -6.33 -2.03
C CYS A 257 6.85 -4.97 -2.73
N VAL A 258 6.40 -3.87 -2.10
CA VAL A 258 6.58 -2.50 -2.62
C VAL A 258 8.07 -2.15 -2.62
N ILE A 259 8.76 -2.36 -1.49
CA ILE A 259 10.20 -2.10 -1.36
C ILE A 259 11.03 -2.98 -2.30
N ALA A 260 10.70 -4.27 -2.42
CA ALA A 260 11.40 -5.15 -3.35
C ALA A 260 11.22 -4.71 -4.81
N CYS A 261 10.02 -4.22 -5.17
CA CYS A 261 9.79 -3.66 -6.50
C CYS A 261 10.63 -2.39 -6.71
N GLN A 262 10.73 -1.53 -5.69
CA GLN A 262 11.54 -0.32 -5.71
C GLN A 262 13.04 -0.61 -5.85
N SER A 263 13.57 -1.57 -5.07
CA SER A 263 14.98 -1.95 -5.11
C SER A 263 15.35 -2.64 -6.41
N GLU A 264 14.51 -3.56 -6.90
CA GLU A 264 14.77 -4.34 -8.10
C GLU A 264 14.72 -3.48 -9.37
N ASN A 265 13.72 -2.60 -9.44
CA ASN A 265 13.39 -1.88 -10.67
C ASN A 265 13.86 -0.44 -10.66
N ASN A 266 14.86 -0.08 -9.84
CA ASN A 266 15.45 1.27 -9.81
C ASN A 266 14.42 2.38 -9.66
N ILE A 267 13.35 2.17 -8.88
CA ILE A 267 12.27 3.17 -8.78
C ILE A 267 12.76 4.31 -7.87
N PRO A 268 12.70 5.59 -8.32
CA PRO A 268 13.23 6.69 -7.54
C PRO A 268 12.43 6.94 -6.26
N VAL A 269 13.07 7.58 -5.29
CA VAL A 269 12.38 8.09 -4.10
C VAL A 269 11.77 9.46 -4.40
N VAL A 270 10.50 9.66 -4.04
CA VAL A 270 9.80 10.95 -4.18
C VAL A 270 9.63 11.62 -2.82
N GLY A 271 10.04 12.88 -2.72
CA GLY A 271 9.92 13.67 -1.48
C GLY A 271 8.48 14.05 -1.14
N ARG A 272 8.25 14.30 0.16
CA ARG A 272 6.95 14.66 0.77
C ARG A 272 6.07 15.59 -0.08
N GLU A 273 6.59 16.75 -0.50
CA GLU A 273 5.82 17.77 -1.26
C GLU A 273 5.21 17.20 -2.56
N GLN A 274 5.89 16.25 -3.20
CA GLN A 274 5.40 15.65 -4.44
C GLN A 274 4.45 14.48 -4.15
N VAL A 275 4.63 13.77 -3.03
CA VAL A 275 3.67 12.74 -2.57
C VAL A 275 2.34 13.38 -2.16
N GLU A 276 2.35 14.54 -1.50
CA GLU A 276 1.14 15.34 -1.19
C GLU A 276 0.33 15.67 -2.47
N ARG A 277 1.00 15.74 -3.63
CA ARG A 277 0.37 15.98 -4.94
C ARG A 277 0.03 14.70 -5.71
N SER A 278 0.04 13.54 -5.04
CA SER A 278 -0.21 12.20 -5.61
C SER A 278 0.75 11.84 -6.76
N ARG A 279 2.05 12.07 -6.55
CA ARG A 279 3.12 11.78 -7.52
C ARG A 279 4.14 10.78 -7.01
N GLU A 280 3.75 9.95 -6.05
CA GLU A 280 4.59 8.86 -5.53
C GLU A 280 4.99 7.88 -6.64
N MET A 281 6.22 7.38 -6.59
CA MET A 281 6.71 6.43 -7.59
C MET A 281 6.72 5.01 -7.00
N HIS A 282 5.53 4.41 -6.93
CA HIS A 282 5.37 3.00 -6.53
C HIS A 282 4.66 2.22 -7.65
N TRP A 283 5.34 1.23 -8.23
CA TRP A 283 4.80 0.41 -9.33
C TRP A 283 3.74 -0.60 -8.89
N MET A 284 3.79 -0.97 -7.61
CA MET A 284 2.72 -1.64 -6.92
C MET A 284 2.41 -0.87 -5.65
N ARG A 285 1.14 -0.77 -5.32
CA ARG A 285 0.66 -0.20 -4.07
C ARG A 285 -0.15 -1.27 -3.34
N ILE A 286 -0.21 -1.19 -2.02
CA ILE A 286 -1.15 -2.01 -1.25
C ILE A 286 -2.27 -1.07 -0.84
N ASP A 287 -3.47 -1.29 -1.37
CA ASP A 287 -4.65 -0.53 -0.98
C ASP A 287 -5.22 -1.14 0.31
N ALA A 288 -5.67 -0.30 1.25
CA ALA A 288 -6.35 -0.73 2.47
C ALA A 288 -7.80 -0.29 2.43
N TYR A 289 -8.74 -1.23 2.57
CA TYR A 289 -10.16 -0.95 2.55
C TYR A 289 -10.83 -1.36 3.85
N TYR A 290 -11.77 -0.54 4.30
CA TYR A 290 -12.70 -0.86 5.38
C TYR A 290 -14.11 -0.92 4.80
N SER A 291 -14.93 -1.78 5.39
CA SER A 291 -16.36 -1.90 5.11
C SER A 291 -17.17 -1.72 6.39
N GLY A 292 -18.49 -1.55 6.29
CA GLY A 292 -19.33 -1.26 7.45
C GLY A 292 -19.19 0.17 7.97
N GLU A 293 -19.62 0.40 9.21
CA GLU A 293 -19.59 1.71 9.85
C GLU A 293 -18.18 2.10 10.28
N VAL A 294 -17.84 3.39 10.22
CA VAL A 294 -16.51 3.91 10.56
C VAL A 294 -16.13 3.64 12.03
N GLU A 295 -17.12 3.65 12.94
CA GLU A 295 -16.92 3.37 14.37
C GLU A 295 -16.76 1.88 14.68
N ASN A 296 -17.25 1.00 13.80
CA ASN A 296 -17.15 -0.45 13.95
C ASN A 296 -16.87 -1.10 12.59
N PRO A 297 -15.66 -0.86 12.03
CA PRO A 297 -15.35 -1.24 10.67
C PRO A 297 -15.11 -2.74 10.57
N ASP A 298 -15.51 -3.31 9.45
CA ASP A 298 -15.12 -4.64 9.04
C ASP A 298 -13.89 -4.54 8.11
N GLY A 299 -12.74 -5.00 8.60
CA GLY A 299 -11.43 -4.83 7.96
C GLY A 299 -10.32 -4.51 8.99
N PRO A 300 -9.15 -4.02 8.55
CA PRO A 300 -8.79 -3.66 7.18
C PRO A 300 -8.61 -4.88 6.26
N TYR A 301 -8.93 -4.69 4.99
CA TYR A 301 -8.61 -5.62 3.91
C TYR A 301 -7.53 -5.04 3.02
N PHE A 302 -6.53 -5.86 2.68
CA PHE A 302 -5.40 -5.43 1.87
C PHE A 302 -5.49 -6.00 0.46
N GLN A 303 -5.28 -5.15 -0.54
CA GLN A 303 -5.20 -5.56 -1.93
C GLN A 303 -3.97 -4.95 -2.60
N PRO A 304 -2.94 -5.77 -2.90
CA PRO A 304 -1.82 -5.34 -3.72
C PRO A 304 -2.26 -5.04 -5.15
N MET A 305 -2.24 -3.77 -5.55
CA MET A 305 -2.58 -3.31 -6.89
C MET A 305 -1.32 -2.94 -7.67
N LEU A 306 -1.10 -3.67 -8.77
CA LEU A 306 0.00 -3.47 -9.72
C LEU A 306 -0.52 -3.40 -11.16
N CYS A 307 0.38 -3.29 -12.15
CA CYS A 307 -0.03 -3.48 -13.54
C CYS A 307 -0.51 -4.90 -13.76
N GLN A 308 -1.78 -5.04 -14.19
CA GLN A 308 -2.42 -6.33 -14.41
C GLN A 308 -1.99 -7.01 -15.72
N GLN A 309 -1.12 -6.38 -16.52
CA GLN A 309 -0.73 -6.82 -17.89
C GLN A 309 -1.93 -7.29 -18.73
N CYS A 310 -2.96 -6.44 -18.83
CA CYS A 310 -4.19 -6.65 -19.59
C CYS A 310 -3.92 -7.08 -21.05
N GLU A 311 -4.51 -8.17 -21.55
CA GLU A 311 -4.39 -8.56 -22.97
C GLU A 311 -5.08 -7.51 -23.88
N LEU A 312 -6.27 -7.05 -23.49
CA LEU A 312 -6.94 -5.91 -24.12
C LEU A 312 -6.55 -4.63 -23.38
N ALA A 313 -5.28 -4.22 -23.49
CA ALA A 313 -4.74 -3.09 -22.75
C ALA A 313 -5.25 -1.72 -23.28
N PRO A 314 -6.12 -1.00 -22.55
CA PRO A 314 -6.58 0.33 -22.98
C PRO A 314 -5.44 1.37 -22.95
N CYS A 315 -4.40 1.11 -22.16
CA CYS A 315 -3.26 2.00 -22.02
C CYS A 315 -2.29 1.96 -23.22
N GLU A 316 -2.41 0.98 -24.12
CA GLU A 316 -1.55 0.88 -25.32
C GLU A 316 -2.08 1.68 -26.50
N THR A 317 -3.37 1.51 -26.83
CA THR A 317 -4.02 2.12 -27.99
C THR A 317 -3.99 3.65 -27.96
N VAL A 318 -3.82 4.23 -26.78
CA VAL A 318 -3.78 5.68 -26.55
C VAL A 318 -2.37 6.28 -26.61
N CYS A 319 -1.32 5.48 -26.80
CA CYS A 319 0.04 5.98 -26.88
C CYS A 319 0.39 6.41 -28.32
N PRO A 320 0.51 7.72 -28.62
CA PRO A 320 0.70 8.19 -30.00
C PRO A 320 2.06 7.81 -30.61
N VAL A 321 3.01 7.39 -29.78
CA VAL A 321 4.38 7.04 -30.19
C VAL A 321 4.69 5.55 -30.01
N HIS A 322 3.71 4.75 -29.63
CA HIS A 322 3.86 3.30 -29.43
C HIS A 322 4.98 2.97 -28.41
N ALA A 323 5.08 3.76 -27.33
CA ALA A 323 5.99 3.48 -26.22
C ALA A 323 5.47 2.35 -25.31
N THR A 324 4.24 1.90 -25.51
CA THR A 324 3.59 0.81 -24.79
C THR A 324 2.99 -0.15 -25.80
N VAL A 325 3.45 -1.39 -25.80
CA VAL A 325 3.05 -2.43 -26.76
C VAL A 325 3.07 -3.79 -26.08
N HIS A 326 2.28 -4.74 -26.56
CA HIS A 326 2.41 -6.12 -26.14
C HIS A 326 3.65 -6.79 -26.73
N SER A 327 4.33 -7.57 -25.90
CA SER A 327 5.34 -8.53 -26.33
C SER A 327 4.69 -9.81 -26.88
N ALA A 328 5.48 -10.65 -27.55
CA ALA A 328 5.03 -11.96 -28.04
C ALA A 328 4.61 -12.93 -26.92
N GLU A 329 5.01 -12.67 -25.67
CA GLU A 329 4.63 -13.46 -24.48
C GLU A 329 3.39 -12.88 -23.76
N GLY A 330 2.83 -11.80 -24.29
CA GLY A 330 1.66 -11.12 -23.72
C GLY A 330 1.97 -10.21 -22.54
N LEU A 331 3.23 -9.81 -22.37
CA LEU A 331 3.59 -8.76 -21.42
C LEU A 331 3.28 -7.40 -22.05
N ASN A 332 2.71 -6.49 -21.29
CA ASN A 332 2.65 -5.10 -21.71
C ASN A 332 4.05 -4.50 -21.53
N ASP A 333 4.77 -4.18 -22.59
CA ASP A 333 6.12 -3.62 -22.49
C ASP A 333 6.05 -2.10 -22.45
N MET A 334 6.65 -1.50 -21.41
CA MET A 334 6.84 -0.04 -21.32
C MET A 334 8.24 0.30 -21.78
N VAL A 335 8.36 0.82 -23.00
CA VAL A 335 9.61 1.21 -23.62
C VAL A 335 9.94 2.65 -23.21
N TYR A 336 10.74 2.79 -22.14
CA TYR A 336 11.00 4.06 -21.47
C TYR A 336 11.57 5.16 -22.38
N ASN A 337 12.52 4.81 -23.27
CA ASN A 337 13.17 5.75 -24.18
C ASN A 337 12.26 6.27 -25.31
N ARG A 338 11.16 5.57 -25.61
CA ARG A 338 10.18 5.99 -26.63
C ARG A 338 9.11 6.91 -26.07
N CYS A 339 8.94 6.94 -24.75
CA CYS A 339 7.91 7.73 -24.09
C CYS A 339 8.21 9.24 -24.21
N ILE A 340 7.27 9.99 -24.80
CA ILE A 340 7.34 11.45 -24.91
C ILE A 340 6.55 12.19 -23.81
N GLY A 341 6.03 11.46 -22.83
CA GLY A 341 5.40 12.05 -21.65
C GLY A 341 4.00 12.68 -21.83
N THR A 342 3.20 12.22 -22.80
CA THR A 342 1.81 12.69 -22.97
C THR A 342 0.90 12.35 -21.78
N ARG A 343 1.25 11.33 -21.00
CA ARG A 343 0.53 10.82 -19.81
C ARG A 343 -0.84 10.18 -20.06
N TYR A 344 -1.32 10.16 -21.30
CA TYR A 344 -2.66 9.67 -21.61
C TYR A 344 -2.84 8.17 -21.32
N CYS A 345 -1.77 7.37 -21.39
CA CYS A 345 -1.78 5.96 -20.98
C CYS A 345 -2.10 5.75 -19.49
N SER A 346 -1.84 6.73 -18.62
CA SER A 346 -2.27 6.68 -17.22
C SER A 346 -3.77 6.97 -17.09
N ASN A 347 -4.27 7.97 -17.81
CA ASN A 347 -5.69 8.32 -17.81
C ASN A 347 -6.57 7.14 -18.23
N ASN A 348 -6.17 6.44 -19.31
CA ASN A 348 -6.93 5.31 -19.84
C ASN A 348 -6.71 3.98 -19.08
N CYS A 349 -5.72 3.92 -18.19
CA CYS A 349 -5.53 2.74 -17.34
C CYS A 349 -6.58 2.75 -16.21
N PRO A 350 -7.50 1.76 -16.14
CA PRO A 350 -8.57 1.77 -15.15
C PRO A 350 -8.02 1.64 -13.72
N TYR A 351 -6.91 0.92 -13.54
CA TYR A 351 -6.27 0.70 -12.25
C TYR A 351 -5.38 1.85 -11.77
N LYS A 352 -5.09 2.84 -12.64
CA LYS A 352 -4.16 3.95 -12.37
C LYS A 352 -2.84 3.47 -11.76
N VAL A 353 -2.18 2.51 -12.42
CA VAL A 353 -0.90 1.88 -12.01
C VAL A 353 0.28 2.26 -12.92
N ARG A 354 0.07 3.25 -13.79
CA ARG A 354 1.12 3.90 -14.57
C ARG A 354 1.62 5.10 -13.75
N ARG A 355 2.91 5.18 -13.48
CA ARG A 355 3.55 6.21 -12.65
C ARG A 355 4.47 7.10 -13.48
N PHE A 356 4.35 8.41 -13.35
CA PHE A 356 5.01 9.36 -14.23
C PHE A 356 6.14 10.10 -13.52
N ASN A 357 7.32 10.13 -14.13
CA ASN A 357 8.42 10.96 -13.64
C ASN A 357 8.14 12.45 -13.98
N PHE A 358 7.40 13.15 -13.11
CA PHE A 358 7.09 14.56 -13.31
C PHE A 358 8.34 15.44 -13.31
N LEU A 359 9.28 15.13 -12.43
CA LEU A 359 10.53 15.84 -12.24
C LEU A 359 11.71 14.87 -12.44
N LEU A 360 12.92 15.39 -12.34
CA LEU A 360 14.10 14.54 -12.26
C LEU A 360 14.21 13.99 -10.83
N TYR A 361 13.55 12.86 -10.56
CA TYR A 361 13.56 12.23 -9.24
C TYR A 361 14.84 11.42 -8.96
N GLN A 362 15.55 11.01 -10.00
CA GLN A 362 16.80 10.25 -9.85
C GLN A 362 18.00 11.16 -9.61
N ASP A 363 18.82 10.82 -8.63
CA ASP A 363 20.14 11.43 -8.40
C ASP A 363 21.21 10.71 -9.24
N TRP A 364 21.78 11.41 -10.23
CA TRP A 364 22.80 10.87 -11.14
C TRP A 364 24.22 11.24 -10.74
N GLU A 365 24.37 12.14 -9.77
CA GLU A 365 25.63 12.76 -9.39
C GLU A 365 26.29 11.98 -8.25
N THR A 366 25.50 11.57 -7.25
CA THR A 366 25.96 10.85 -6.06
C THR A 366 26.43 9.44 -6.41
N PRO A 367 27.75 9.12 -6.31
CA PRO A 367 28.29 7.82 -6.73
C PRO A 367 27.72 6.63 -5.95
N GLN A 368 27.38 6.83 -4.67
CA GLN A 368 26.87 5.78 -3.78
C GLN A 368 25.55 5.20 -4.29
N TYR A 369 24.67 6.02 -4.86
CA TYR A 369 23.39 5.56 -5.41
C TYR A 369 23.54 4.79 -6.71
N LYS A 370 24.66 4.91 -7.42
CA LYS A 370 24.92 4.13 -8.64
C LYS A 370 25.14 2.65 -8.32
N LEU A 371 25.77 2.35 -7.19
CA LEU A 371 26.03 0.98 -6.73
C LEU A 371 24.76 0.25 -6.26
N MET A 372 23.75 1.00 -5.83
CA MET A 372 22.47 0.47 -5.38
C MET A 372 21.58 0.00 -6.54
N ARG A 373 21.80 0.53 -7.74
CA ARG A 373 20.91 0.32 -8.89
C ARG A 373 21.18 -1.02 -9.57
N ASN A 374 20.11 -1.71 -9.93
CA ASN A 374 20.15 -2.89 -10.75
C ASN A 374 20.68 -2.54 -12.16
N PRO A 375 21.79 -3.15 -12.64
CA PRO A 375 22.36 -2.85 -13.94
C PRO A 375 21.47 -3.32 -15.11
N GLU A 376 20.58 -4.28 -14.87
CA GLU A 376 19.70 -4.88 -15.89
C GLU A 376 18.43 -4.07 -16.14
N VAL A 377 18.19 -3.01 -15.36
CA VAL A 377 16.99 -2.17 -15.47
C VAL A 377 17.38 -0.73 -15.79
N THR A 378 16.78 -0.17 -16.85
CA THR A 378 16.97 1.23 -17.22
C THR A 378 16.68 2.16 -16.04
N VAL A 379 17.57 3.11 -15.76
CA VAL A 379 17.30 4.19 -14.81
C VAL A 379 16.61 5.32 -15.58
N ARG A 380 15.39 5.68 -15.18
CA ARG A 380 14.56 6.62 -15.96
C ARG A 380 14.92 8.08 -15.65
N SER A 381 14.73 8.92 -16.66
CA SER A 381 14.82 10.37 -16.53
C SER A 381 13.43 10.99 -16.34
N ARG A 382 13.37 12.32 -16.21
CA ARG A 382 12.12 13.07 -16.19
C ARG A 382 11.31 12.86 -17.48
N GLY A 383 9.99 13.00 -17.39
CA GLY A 383 9.10 12.99 -18.54
C GLY A 383 8.70 11.62 -19.06
N VAL A 384 9.03 10.54 -18.33
CA VAL A 384 8.80 9.16 -18.76
C VAL A 384 7.82 8.45 -17.85
N MET A 385 6.91 7.66 -18.44
CA MET A 385 5.98 6.80 -17.73
C MET A 385 6.64 5.48 -17.34
N GLU A 386 6.24 4.95 -16.20
CA GLU A 386 6.67 3.67 -15.66
C GLU A 386 5.47 2.84 -15.22
N LYS A 387 5.68 1.54 -15.03
CA LYS A 387 4.71 0.60 -14.48
C LYS A 387 5.41 -0.69 -14.06
N CYS A 388 4.74 -1.52 -13.28
CA CYS A 388 5.15 -2.91 -13.10
C CYS A 388 5.29 -3.62 -14.45
N THR A 389 6.43 -4.26 -14.69
CA THR A 389 6.74 -5.03 -15.91
C THR A 389 6.77 -6.54 -15.64
N TYR A 390 6.24 -7.03 -14.52
CA TYR A 390 6.49 -8.40 -14.05
C TYR A 390 7.98 -8.74 -13.94
N CYS A 391 8.83 -7.74 -13.67
CA CYS A 391 10.28 -7.90 -13.62
C CYS A 391 10.83 -8.52 -14.91
N THR A 392 10.54 -7.90 -16.06
CA THR A 392 10.99 -8.34 -17.40
C THR A 392 12.47 -8.70 -17.48
N GLN A 393 13.33 -8.04 -16.70
CA GLN A 393 14.76 -8.36 -16.60
C GLN A 393 15.01 -9.78 -16.08
N ARG A 394 14.22 -10.25 -15.10
CA ARG A 394 14.29 -11.61 -14.56
C ARG A 394 13.73 -12.63 -15.55
N ILE A 395 12.61 -12.27 -16.20
CA ILE A 395 12.00 -13.09 -17.27
C ILE A 395 12.99 -13.30 -18.42
N ALA A 396 13.59 -12.20 -18.91
CA ALA A 396 14.54 -12.23 -20.01
C ALA A 396 15.78 -13.05 -19.67
N SER A 397 16.37 -12.87 -18.47
CA SER A 397 17.53 -13.63 -18.03
C SER A 397 17.25 -15.13 -17.98
N ALA A 398 16.17 -15.56 -17.31
CA ALA A 398 15.81 -16.97 -17.23
C ALA A 398 15.46 -17.58 -18.59
N ARG A 399 14.76 -16.83 -19.45
CA ARG A 399 14.46 -17.27 -20.82
C ARG A 399 15.73 -17.49 -21.63
N ILE A 400 16.68 -16.56 -21.57
CA ILE A 400 17.96 -16.68 -22.29
C ILE A 400 18.73 -17.92 -21.83
N GLU A 401 18.76 -18.21 -20.52
CA GLU A 401 19.42 -19.43 -20.01
C GLU A 401 18.69 -20.71 -20.45
N ALA A 402 17.35 -20.73 -20.40
CA ALA A 402 16.57 -21.86 -20.89
C ALA A 402 16.76 -22.11 -22.40
N GLU A 403 16.86 -21.04 -23.20
CA GLU A 403 17.12 -21.13 -24.64
C GLU A 403 18.52 -21.68 -24.95
N LYS A 404 19.55 -21.28 -24.18
CA LYS A 404 20.91 -21.84 -24.30
C LYS A 404 20.93 -23.36 -24.05
N ASP A 405 20.12 -23.80 -23.09
CA ASP A 405 19.94 -25.21 -22.73
C ASP A 405 19.01 -25.98 -23.70
N GLY A 406 18.40 -25.30 -24.69
CA GLY A 406 17.45 -25.91 -25.63
C GLY A 406 16.15 -26.40 -24.97
N ARG A 407 15.73 -25.78 -23.85
CA ARG A 407 14.54 -26.17 -23.07
C ARG A 407 13.59 -24.99 -22.86
N ARG A 408 12.37 -25.29 -22.40
CA ARG A 408 11.44 -24.27 -21.88
C ARG A 408 11.83 -23.87 -20.45
N VAL A 409 11.39 -22.67 -20.06
CA VAL A 409 11.49 -22.18 -18.68
C VAL A 409 10.62 -23.06 -17.79
N ARG A 410 11.13 -23.43 -16.62
CA ARG A 410 10.41 -24.26 -15.64
C ARG A 410 9.67 -23.39 -14.63
N ASP A 411 8.59 -23.92 -14.06
CA ASP A 411 7.92 -23.27 -12.94
C ASP A 411 8.89 -23.03 -11.77
N GLY A 412 8.80 -21.86 -11.15
CA GLY A 412 9.72 -21.42 -10.09
C GLY A 412 11.12 -20.97 -10.54
N GLU A 413 11.49 -21.12 -11.82
CA GLU A 413 12.77 -20.60 -12.34
C GLU A 413 12.78 -19.07 -12.45
N ILE A 414 11.61 -18.48 -12.72
CA ILE A 414 11.41 -17.03 -12.64
C ILE A 414 10.64 -16.71 -11.37
N VAL A 415 11.30 -16.04 -10.44
CA VAL A 415 10.67 -15.48 -9.24
C VAL A 415 10.73 -13.97 -9.32
N THR A 416 9.58 -13.32 -9.40
CA THR A 416 9.51 -11.85 -9.43
C THR A 416 9.94 -11.26 -8.09
N ALA A 417 10.39 -10.00 -8.07
CA ALA A 417 10.86 -9.37 -6.83
C ALA A 417 9.76 -9.33 -5.74
N CYS A 418 8.52 -9.00 -6.12
CA CYS A 418 7.39 -8.96 -5.20
C CYS A 418 7.01 -10.35 -4.67
N GLN A 419 7.13 -11.41 -5.47
CA GLN A 419 6.95 -12.80 -5.03
C GLN A 419 8.06 -13.21 -4.07
N SER A 420 9.32 -12.98 -4.41
CA SER A 420 10.48 -13.47 -3.64
C SER A 420 10.58 -12.94 -2.21
N VAL A 421 9.93 -11.82 -1.91
CA VAL A 421 9.98 -11.16 -0.61
C VAL A 421 8.70 -11.34 0.19
N CYS A 422 7.63 -11.86 -0.41
CA CYS A 422 6.34 -11.95 0.27
C CYS A 422 6.44 -13.02 1.36
N PRO A 423 6.38 -12.67 2.66
CA PRO A 423 6.57 -13.65 3.72
C PRO A 423 5.41 -14.64 3.84
N ALA A 424 4.28 -14.33 3.21
CA ALA A 424 3.06 -15.13 3.24
C ALA A 424 2.82 -15.89 1.91
N ASP A 425 3.78 -15.85 0.98
CA ASP A 425 3.66 -16.46 -0.37
C ASP A 425 2.38 -16.07 -1.12
N ALA A 426 1.85 -14.87 -0.85
CA ALA A 426 0.59 -14.41 -1.39
C ALA A 426 0.65 -14.13 -2.90
N ILE A 427 1.82 -13.84 -3.46
CA ILE A 427 1.99 -13.50 -4.88
C ILE A 427 2.65 -14.70 -5.58
N VAL A 428 1.96 -15.28 -6.56
CA VAL A 428 2.50 -16.38 -7.36
C VAL A 428 2.56 -15.95 -8.83
N PHE A 429 3.73 -16.08 -9.44
CA PHE A 429 3.97 -15.77 -10.84
C PHE A 429 4.45 -17.02 -11.59
N GLY A 430 4.05 -17.17 -12.86
CA GLY A 430 4.49 -18.29 -13.68
C GLY A 430 3.88 -18.29 -15.09
N ASP A 431 4.11 -19.38 -15.81
CA ASP A 431 3.56 -19.60 -17.15
C ASP A 431 2.15 -20.21 -17.09
N LEU A 432 1.15 -19.52 -17.64
CA LEU A 432 -0.23 -19.96 -17.74
C LEU A 432 -0.43 -21.07 -18.79
N ASN A 433 0.48 -21.20 -19.76
CA ASN A 433 0.43 -22.27 -20.75
C ASN A 433 1.02 -23.58 -20.23
N ASP A 434 1.73 -23.57 -19.10
CA ASP A 434 2.09 -24.81 -18.38
C ASP A 434 0.95 -25.19 -17.41
N PRO A 435 0.16 -26.24 -17.69
CA PRO A 435 -0.95 -26.64 -16.82
C PRO A 435 -0.51 -27.13 -15.44
N ASN A 436 0.78 -27.45 -15.28
CA ASN A 436 1.34 -27.90 -14.00
C ASN A 436 1.87 -26.75 -13.14
N SER A 437 2.00 -25.54 -13.70
CA SER A 437 2.51 -24.39 -12.96
C SER A 437 1.61 -24.04 -11.78
N GLN A 438 2.20 -23.49 -10.72
CA GLN A 438 1.45 -23.09 -9.54
C GLN A 438 0.39 -22.03 -9.88
N VAL A 439 0.73 -21.07 -10.74
CA VAL A 439 -0.21 -20.02 -11.15
C VAL A 439 -1.40 -20.57 -11.95
N ALA A 440 -1.19 -21.54 -12.84
CA ALA A 440 -2.28 -22.15 -13.61
C ALA A 440 -3.25 -22.93 -12.72
N LYS A 441 -2.75 -23.54 -11.64
CA LYS A 441 -3.58 -24.21 -10.62
C LYS A 441 -4.36 -23.20 -9.79
N LEU A 442 -3.72 -22.12 -9.33
CA LEU A 442 -4.37 -21.09 -8.52
C LEU A 442 -5.45 -20.33 -9.31
N LYS A 443 -5.28 -20.11 -10.61
CA LYS A 443 -6.34 -19.51 -11.43
C LYS A 443 -7.61 -20.37 -11.54
N LYS A 444 -7.50 -21.68 -11.32
CA LYS A 444 -8.64 -22.61 -11.27
C LYS A 444 -9.27 -22.72 -9.89
N ASP A 445 -8.70 -22.07 -8.86
CA ASP A 445 -9.29 -22.01 -7.52
C ASP A 445 -10.65 -21.30 -7.61
N HIS A 446 -11.66 -21.84 -6.92
CA HIS A 446 -13.01 -21.27 -6.91
C HIS A 446 -13.08 -19.86 -6.31
N ARG A 447 -12.01 -19.38 -5.66
CA ARG A 447 -11.91 -18.00 -5.17
C ARG A 447 -11.37 -17.01 -6.21
N ASN A 448 -10.89 -17.51 -7.36
CA ASN A 448 -10.22 -16.68 -8.36
C ASN A 448 -11.19 -15.70 -9.04
N TYR A 449 -10.81 -14.43 -9.09
CA TYR A 449 -11.56 -13.39 -9.79
C TYR A 449 -10.67 -12.32 -10.45
N ASN A 450 -11.25 -11.59 -11.40
CA ASN A 450 -10.63 -10.48 -12.11
C ASN A 450 -11.15 -9.14 -11.56
N VAL A 451 -10.25 -8.20 -11.28
CA VAL A 451 -10.64 -6.85 -10.83
C VAL A 451 -11.12 -6.03 -12.02
N LEU A 452 -12.32 -5.45 -11.92
CA LEU A 452 -12.99 -4.67 -12.98
C LEU A 452 -13.21 -5.48 -14.26
N ASN A 453 -13.69 -6.73 -14.13
CA ASN A 453 -13.92 -7.61 -15.27
C ASN A 453 -14.90 -7.05 -16.30
N ASP A 454 -15.89 -6.27 -15.88
CA ASP A 454 -16.90 -5.63 -16.73
C ASP A 454 -16.30 -4.73 -17.83
N LEU A 455 -15.06 -4.28 -17.66
CA LEU A 455 -14.34 -3.49 -18.67
C LEU A 455 -13.68 -4.34 -19.76
N ASN A 456 -13.76 -5.67 -19.65
CA ASN A 456 -13.18 -6.65 -20.57
C ASN A 456 -11.70 -6.36 -20.93
N THR A 457 -10.89 -5.96 -19.94
CA THR A 457 -9.45 -5.71 -20.16
C THR A 457 -8.62 -6.99 -20.22
N GLN A 458 -9.21 -8.13 -19.84
CA GLN A 458 -8.58 -9.45 -19.82
C GLN A 458 -7.24 -9.45 -19.06
N PRO A 459 -7.26 -9.15 -17.75
CA PRO A 459 -6.04 -9.02 -16.95
C PRO A 459 -5.30 -10.36 -16.81
N ARG A 460 -3.97 -10.32 -16.87
CA ARG A 460 -3.10 -11.48 -16.58
C ARG A 460 -2.91 -11.72 -15.10
N THR A 461 -2.96 -10.65 -14.29
CA THR A 461 -3.03 -10.75 -12.83
C THR A 461 -4.48 -11.03 -12.40
N THR A 462 -4.67 -12.05 -11.57
CA THR A 462 -5.94 -12.37 -10.92
C THR A 462 -5.77 -12.40 -9.40
N TYR A 463 -6.88 -12.43 -8.66
CA TYR A 463 -6.88 -12.41 -7.21
C TYR A 463 -7.69 -13.58 -6.67
N LEU A 464 -7.26 -14.15 -5.54
CA LEU A 464 -8.10 -15.06 -4.77
C LEU A 464 -8.80 -14.25 -3.69
N ALA A 465 -10.12 -14.39 -3.59
CA ALA A 465 -10.92 -13.76 -2.55
C ALA A 465 -10.44 -14.17 -1.13
N GLY A 466 -10.55 -13.24 -0.19
CA GLY A 466 -10.30 -13.52 1.22
C GLY A 466 -11.39 -14.41 1.81
N LEU A 467 -11.05 -15.29 2.74
CA LEU A 467 -12.01 -16.09 3.49
C LEU A 467 -11.96 -15.72 4.97
N LYS A 468 -13.09 -15.25 5.49
CA LYS A 468 -13.27 -15.02 6.92
C LYS A 468 -13.86 -16.27 7.57
N ASN A 469 -13.19 -16.74 8.62
CA ASN A 469 -13.71 -17.81 9.46
C ASN A 469 -14.24 -17.20 10.77
N GLN A 470 -15.47 -16.69 10.73
CA GLN A 470 -16.08 -16.05 11.90
C GLN A 470 -16.58 -17.09 12.90
N ASN A 471 -16.34 -16.85 14.18
CA ASN A 471 -16.91 -17.68 15.23
C ASN A 471 -18.33 -17.18 15.59
N LYS A 472 -19.34 -18.03 15.39
CA LYS A 472 -20.75 -17.75 15.67
C LYS A 472 -21.04 -17.43 17.14
N GLU A 473 -20.17 -17.85 18.05
CA GLU A 473 -20.30 -17.60 19.49
C GLU A 473 -19.84 -16.20 19.91
N MET A 474 -19.18 -15.46 19.01
CA MET A 474 -18.64 -14.14 19.34
C MET A 474 -19.74 -13.07 19.36
N PRO A 475 -19.72 -12.12 20.32
CA PRO A 475 -20.75 -11.09 20.45
C PRO A 475 -20.89 -10.16 19.23
N ASP A 476 -19.83 -10.03 18.45
CA ASP A 476 -19.70 -9.22 17.25
C ASP A 476 -19.90 -10.03 15.96
N TYR A 477 -20.35 -11.29 16.06
CA TYR A 477 -20.72 -12.10 14.89
C TYR A 477 -21.77 -11.39 14.05
N ARG A 478 -21.48 -11.23 12.76
CA ARG A 478 -22.43 -10.69 11.78
C ARG A 478 -22.78 -11.80 10.79
N THR A 479 -24.06 -12.14 10.69
CA THR A 479 -24.52 -13.04 9.65
C THR A 479 -24.12 -12.47 8.30
N PRO A 480 -23.31 -13.19 7.51
CA PRO A 480 -22.73 -12.60 6.32
C PRO A 480 -23.84 -12.37 5.28
N GLU A 481 -23.88 -11.17 4.71
CA GLU A 481 -24.85 -10.81 3.67
C GLU A 481 -24.55 -11.63 2.42
N VAL A 482 -25.51 -12.43 1.96
CA VAL A 482 -25.42 -13.10 0.65
C VAL A 482 -25.73 -12.04 -0.39
N LYS A 483 -24.70 -11.49 -1.03
CA LYS A 483 -24.91 -10.74 -2.27
C LYS A 483 -25.28 -11.75 -3.34
N ASP A 484 -26.57 -11.97 -3.56
CA ASP A 484 -27.03 -12.69 -4.74
C ASP A 484 -26.44 -11.98 -5.95
N SER A 485 -25.61 -12.69 -6.70
CA SER A 485 -25.08 -12.25 -7.99
C SER A 485 -26.21 -12.26 -9.03
N GLU A 486 -27.30 -11.54 -8.78
CA GLU A 486 -28.25 -11.19 -9.82
C GLU A 486 -27.62 -10.06 -10.66
N HIS A 487 -26.76 -10.46 -11.61
CA HIS A 487 -26.72 -9.74 -12.87
C HIS A 487 -28.12 -9.84 -13.49
N LYS A 488 -29.02 -8.93 -13.10
CA LYS A 488 -30.22 -8.65 -13.89
C LYS A 488 -29.72 -8.06 -15.21
N THR A 489 -29.58 -8.93 -16.20
CA THR A 489 -29.72 -8.55 -17.60
C THR A 489 -30.93 -7.64 -17.70
N GLY A 490 -30.68 -6.36 -17.99
CA GLY A 490 -31.74 -5.38 -18.10
C GLY A 490 -32.71 -5.78 -19.20
N GLU A 491 -33.88 -6.30 -18.82
CA GLU A 491 -35.07 -6.17 -19.65
C GLU A 491 -35.41 -4.68 -19.70
N GLN A 492 -34.90 -4.01 -20.75
CA GLN A 492 -35.49 -2.77 -21.21
C GLN A 492 -36.96 -3.07 -21.53
N LYS A 493 -37.85 -2.62 -20.65
CA LYS A 493 -39.26 -2.40 -21.02
C LYS A 493 -39.27 -1.44 -22.19
N THR A 494 -39.52 -1.96 -23.39
CA THR A 494 -39.96 -1.21 -24.56
C THR A 494 -41.26 -0.52 -24.19
N GLY A 495 -41.17 0.74 -23.75
CA GLY A 495 -42.29 1.65 -23.74
C GLY A 495 -42.55 2.07 -25.18
N ASP A 496 -43.63 1.55 -25.75
CA ASP A 496 -44.27 2.07 -26.96
C ASP A 496 -44.39 3.59 -26.86
N ILE A 497 -43.75 4.29 -27.81
CA ILE A 497 -44.16 5.65 -28.19
C ILE A 497 -44.67 5.55 -29.62
N SER A 498 -45.96 5.27 -29.72
CA SER A 498 -46.75 5.46 -30.92
C SER A 498 -47.11 6.95 -31.07
N HIS A 499 -46.85 7.46 -32.29
CA HIS A 499 -47.28 8.74 -32.88
C HIS A 499 -46.54 10.03 -32.53
#